data_AF-A0A1F7L947-F1
#
_entry.id   AF-A0A1F7L947-F1
#
_cell.length_a   1.000
_cell.length_b   1.000
_cell.length_c   1.000
_cell.angle_alpha   90.00
_cell.angle_beta   90.00
_cell.angle_gamma   90.00
#
_symmetry.space_group_name_H-M   'P 1'
#
loop_
_entity.id
_entity.type
_entity.pdbx_description
1 polymer ?
#
loop_
_entity_poly.entity_id
_entity_poly.type
_entity_poly.pdbx_seq_one_letter_code
_entity_poly.pdbx_strand_id
1 'polypeptide(L)' 'MQVTAFSAPASPEWRWRICDYAGEMVEESRRGFPTIAAAVATGMKRLGQMNLDQVKDAFRSRAVRSHRPTSRQRPW' A
#
# COMPACT_ATOMS: atom_id res chain seq x y z
N MET A 1 7.14 0.71 6.74
CA MET A 1 6.93 0.03 5.46
C MET A 1 8.26 -0.03 4.74
N GLN A 2 8.66 -1.21 4.31
CA GLN A 2 9.93 -1.47 3.63
C GLN A 2 9.69 -2.33 2.39
N VAL A 3 10.44 -2.08 1.32
CA VAL A 3 10.49 -2.95 0.14
C VAL A 3 11.73 -3.82 0.21
N THR A 4 11.53 -5.14 0.11
CA THR A 4 12.62 -6.12 0.08
C THR A 4 12.53 -6.93 -1.20
N ALA A 5 13.63 -7.02 -1.93
CA ALA A 5 13.73 -7.93 -3.06
C ALA A 5 14.34 -9.26 -2.64
N PHE A 6 13.81 -10.35 -3.17
CA PHE A 6 14.26 -11.70 -2.88
C PHE A 6 14.13 -12.59 -4.14
N SER A 7 14.93 -13.64 -4.21
CA SER A 7 14.82 -14.70 -5.22
C SER A 7 14.86 -16.05 -4.50
N ALA A 8 14.21 -17.07 -5.08
CA ALA A 8 14.17 -18.41 -4.51
C ALA A 8 14.98 -19.38 -5.39
N PRO A 9 15.65 -20.39 -4.83
CA PRO A 9 16.39 -21.37 -5.62
C PRO A 9 15.54 -22.08 -6.68
N ALA A 10 14.26 -22.33 -6.38
CA ALA A 10 13.31 -22.96 -7.30
C ALA A 10 12.80 -22.02 -8.42
N SER A 11 13.00 -20.71 -8.26
CA SER A 11 12.56 -19.70 -9.23
C SER A 11 13.54 -18.52 -9.18
N PRO A 12 14.57 -18.50 -10.04
CA PRO A 12 15.68 -17.54 -9.95
C PRO A 12 15.27 -16.10 -10.27
N GLU A 13 14.00 -15.88 -10.62
CA GLU A 13 13.42 -14.56 -10.80
C GLU A 13 13.35 -13.78 -9.48
N TRP A 14 13.68 -12.50 -9.54
CA TRP A 14 13.54 -11.60 -8.41
C TRP A 14 12.09 -11.21 -8.21
N ARG A 15 11.63 -11.20 -6.97
CA ARG A 15 10.33 -10.64 -6.57
C ARG A 15 10.56 -9.62 -5.48
N TRP A 16 9.63 -8.69 -5.35
CA TRP A 16 9.61 -7.76 -4.22
C TRP A 16 8.49 -8.12 -3.26
N ARG A 17 8.71 -7.88 -1.98
CA ARG A 17 7.68 -7.87 -0.94
C ARG A 17 7.70 -6.51 -0.24
N ILE A 18 6.52 -6.02 0.12
CA ILE A 18 6.36 -4.88 1.00
C ILE A 18 6.01 -5.43 2.37
N CYS A 19 6.84 -5.11 3.36
CA CYS A 19 6.59 -5.42 4.76
C CYS A 19 6.23 -4.15 5.54
N ASP A 20 5.44 -4.29 6.58
CA ASP A 20 5.22 -3.21 7.54
C ASP A 20 6.43 -3.01 8.46
N TYR A 21 6.29 -2.14 9.46
CA TYR A 21 7.36 -1.90 10.43
C TYR A 21 7.53 -3.01 11.46
N ALA A 22 6.53 -3.88 11.63
CA ALA A 22 6.62 -5.08 12.46
C ALA A 22 7.25 -6.26 11.69
N GLY A 23 7.44 -6.13 10.37
CA GLY A 23 7.96 -7.17 9.49
C GLY A 23 6.88 -8.01 8.83
N GLU A 24 5.60 -7.72 9.09
CA GLU A 24 4.47 -8.44 8.50
C GLU A 24 4.37 -8.14 7.01
N MET A 25 4.14 -9.19 6.21
CA MET A 25 4.02 -9.06 4.76
C MET A 25 2.67 -8.42 4.41
N VAL A 26 2.73 -7.27 3.75
CA VAL A 26 1.54 -6.54 3.30
C VAL A 26 1.19 -6.90 1.87
N GLU A 27 2.20 -6.96 0.99
CA GLU A 27 1.99 -7.30 -0.42
C GLU A 27 3.24 -7.95 -1.01
N GLU A 28 3.06 -8.87 -1.95
CA GLU A 28 4.14 -9.49 -2.73
C GLU A 28 3.88 -9.36 -4.23
N SER A 29 4.95 -9.15 -4.99
CA SER A 29 4.89 -9.14 -6.44
C SER A 29 4.61 -10.54 -7.01
N ARG A 30 3.51 -10.66 -7.76
CA ARG A 30 3.22 -11.90 -8.52
C ARG A 30 4.14 -12.11 -9.73
N ARG A 31 4.72 -11.02 -10.24
CA ARG A 31 5.62 -11.02 -11.40
C ARG A 31 7.07 -11.18 -10.94
N GLY A 32 7.81 -12.04 -11.64
CA GLY A 32 9.26 -12.13 -11.53
C GLY A 32 9.99 -11.07 -12.36
N PHE A 33 11.14 -10.65 -11.86
CA PHE A 33 12.00 -9.65 -12.47
C PHE A 33 13.40 -10.24 -12.72
N PRO A 34 14.07 -9.84 -13.81
CA PRO A 34 15.39 -10.38 -14.13
C PRO A 34 16.49 -9.85 -13.20
N THR A 35 16.28 -8.72 -12.53
CA THR A 35 17.28 -8.09 -11.66
C THR A 35 16.67 -7.63 -10.34
N ILE A 36 17.49 -7.63 -9.29
CA ILE A 36 17.13 -7.09 -7.98
C ILE A 36 16.70 -5.62 -8.08
N ALA A 37 17.40 -4.82 -8.88
CA ALA A 37 17.10 -3.41 -9.08
C ALA A 37 15.71 -3.21 -9.72
N ALA A 38 15.34 -4.01 -10.72
CA ALA A 38 14.02 -3.94 -11.34
C ALA A 38 12.90 -4.33 -10.35
N ALA A 39 13.13 -5.35 -9.52
CA ALA A 39 12.20 -5.72 -8.47
C ALA A 39 12.03 -4.59 -7.44
N VAL A 40 13.12 -4.05 -6.90
CA VAL A 40 13.08 -2.95 -5.92
C VAL A 40 12.41 -1.71 -6.50
N ALA A 41 12.77 -1.29 -7.71
CA ALA A 41 12.18 -0.10 -8.34
C ALA A 41 10.65 -0.26 -8.51
N THR A 42 10.20 -1.44 -8.94
CA THR A 42 8.77 -1.73 -9.08
C THR A 42 8.07 -1.77 -7.71
N GLY A 43 8.69 -2.38 -6.70
CA GLY A 43 8.17 -2.42 -5.34
C GLY A 43 8.06 -1.03 -4.70
N MET A 44 9.06 -0.18 -4.89
CA MET A 44 9.05 1.21 -4.40
C MET A 44 7.94 2.03 -5.07
N LYS A 45 7.73 1.84 -6.37
CA LYS A 45 6.61 2.45 -7.09
C LYS A 45 5.26 2.00 -6.50
N ARG A 46 5.09 0.71 -6.21
CA ARG A 46 3.86 0.17 -5.61
C ARG A 46 3.64 0.70 -4.19
N LEU A 47 4.69 0.75 -3.36
CA LEU A 47 4.61 1.33 -2.02
C LEU A 47 4.17 2.80 -2.07
N GLY A 48 4.71 3.58 -3.02
CA GLY A 48 4.28 4.96 -3.25
C GLY A 48 2.78 5.06 -3.59
N GLN A 49 2.28 4.19 -4.46
CA GLN A 49 0.85 4.13 -4.80
C GLN A 49 -0.02 3.78 -3.60
N MET A 50 0.37 2.79 -2.78
CA MET A 50 -0.37 2.42 -1.58
C MET A 50 -0.49 3.58 -0.59
N ASN A 51 0.60 4.34 -0.39
CA ASN A 51 0.57 5.53 0.46
C ASN A 51 -0.41 6.58 -0.08
N LEU A 52 -0.41 6.80 -1.41
CA LEU A 52 -1.34 7.74 -2.04
C LEU A 52 -2.79 7.29 -1.89
N ASP A 53 -3.07 6.00 -2.04
CA ASP A 53 -4.41 5.44 -1.92
C ASP A 53 -4.93 5.56 -0.47
N GLN A 54 -4.09 5.28 0.53
CA GLN A 54 -4.42 5.52 1.94
C GLN A 54 -4.76 6.98 2.22
N VAL A 55 -3.97 7.92 1.67
CA VAL A 55 -4.23 9.36 1.83
C VAL A 55 -5.57 9.73 1.18
N LYS A 56 -5.86 9.26 -0.04
CA LYS A 56 -7.14 9.49 -0.73
C LYS A 56 -8.32 8.96 0.08
N ASP A 57 -8.20 7.77 0.65
CA ASP A 57 -9.27 7.15 1.43
C ASP A 57 -9.50 7.89 2.75
N ALA A 58 -8.44 8.40 3.37
CA ALA A 58 -8.55 9.29 4.53
C ALA A 58 -9.29 10.60 4.18
N PHE A 59 -8.96 11.23 3.04
CA PHE A 59 -9.65 12.43 2.57
C PHE A 59 -11.13 12.16 2.26
N ARG A 60 -11.45 11.08 1.55
CA ARG A 60 -12.84 10.67 1.27
C ARG A 60 -13.61 10.46 2.58
N SER A 61 -13.01 9.77 3.54
CA SER A 61 -13.60 9.52 4.86
C SER A 61 -13.86 10.80 5.64
N ARG A 62 -12.97 11.79 5.54
CA ARG A 62 -13.14 13.12 6.15
C ARG A 62 -14.28 13.90 5.50
N ALA A 63 -14.34 13.91 4.18
CA ALA A 63 -15.39 14.58 3.40
C ALA A 63 -16.78 14.00 3.71
N VAL A 64 -16.91 12.67 3.75
CA VAL A 64 -18.17 12.01 4.15
C VAL A 64 -18.58 12.42 5.56
N ARG A 65 -17.62 12.52 6.50
CA ARG A 65 -17.92 12.92 7.89
C ARG A 65 -18.40 14.38 8.00
N SER A 66 -17.89 15.29 7.18
CA SER A 66 -18.35 16.68 7.14
C SER A 66 -19.73 16.87 6.52
N HIS A 67 -20.20 15.92 5.70
CA HIS A 67 -21.52 15.98 5.06
C HIS A 67 -22.65 15.41 5.93
N ARG A 68 -22.38 14.97 7.17
CA ARG A 68 -23.47 14.56 8.07
C ARG A 68 -24.21 15.83 8.50
N PRO A 69 -25.46 16.07 8.05
CA PRO A 69 -26.21 17.23 8.53
C PRO A 69 -26.44 16.99 10.01
N THR A 70 -26.01 17.93 10.85
CA THR A 70 -26.41 17.97 12.25
C THR A 70 -27.94 18.03 12.24
N SER A 71 -28.57 16.89 12.51
CA SER A 71 -30.00 16.82 12.84
C SER A 71 -30.23 17.80 13.98
N ARG A 72 -30.71 19.01 13.65
CA ARG A 72 -31.16 19.98 14.63
C ARG A 72 -32.41 19.36 15.26
N GLN A 73 -32.25 18.82 16.46
CA GLN A 73 -33.39 18.58 17.32
C GLN A 73 -34.13 19.90 17.49
N ARG A 74 -35.40 19.90 17.11
CA ARG A 74 -36.34 21.01 17.32
C ARG A 74 -36.77 20.97 18.80
N PRO A 75 -36.60 22.04 19.58
CA PRO A 75 -37.43 22.25 20.75
C PRO A 75 -38.76 22.90 20.34
N TRP A 76 -39.75 22.65 21.19
CA TRP A 76 -41.19 22.88 21.04
C TRP A 76 -41.59 24.35 20.89
#